data_AF-A0A3N1IBG4-F1
#
_entry.id   AF-A0A3N1IBG4-F1
#
_cell.length_a   1.000
_cell.length_b   1.000
_cell.length_c   1.000
_cell.angle_alpha   90.00
_cell.angle_beta   90.00
_cell.angle_gamma   90.00
#
_symmetry.space_group_name_H-M   'P 1'
#
loop_
_entity.id
_entity.type
_entity.pdbx_description
1 polymer ?
#
loop_
_entity_poly.entity_id
_entity_poly.type
_entity_poly.pdbx_seq_one_letter_code
_entity_poly.pdbx_strand_id
1 'polypeptide(L)'
;MVRAVSLLPPDPRRLRAILAYLDERLAQSETVAVYLRLQREAVLAALARTEGGGRPARRRSRRGGDGVGGGESGGPPPGLAASAPRSGYAVERKRTPHGREPAVVHRALCTMIDGTPRHLRADEARAALTDPDGEPCPFCRPDTELGTDLA
;
A
#
# COMPACT_ATOMS: atom_id res chain seq x y z
N MET A 1 24.46 -0.47 41.80
CA MET A 1 25.23 0.52 41.02
C MET A 1 26.34 -0.22 40.29
N VAL A 2 26.15 -0.53 39.01
CA VAL A 2 27.18 -1.22 38.22
C VAL A 2 28.19 -0.17 37.80
N ARG A 3 29.38 -0.22 38.38
CA ARG A 3 30.50 0.65 38.07
C ARG A 3 30.98 0.27 36.67
N ALA A 4 30.66 1.10 35.67
CA ALA A 4 31.30 0.98 34.37
C ALA A 4 32.79 1.25 34.56
N VAL A 5 33.61 0.19 34.58
CA VAL A 5 35.02 0.32 34.24
C VAL A 5 34.99 0.83 32.80
N SER A 6 35.33 2.11 32.62
CA SER A 6 35.31 2.73 31.30
C SER A 6 36.24 1.95 30.38
N LEU A 7 35.67 1.08 29.54
CA LEU A 7 36.36 0.34 28.46
C LEU A 7 36.88 1.27 27.35
N LEU A 8 36.85 2.58 27.62
CA LEU A 8 37.28 3.61 26.70
C LEU A 8 38.79 3.78 26.81
N PRO A 9 39.49 3.95 25.68
CA PRO A 9 40.91 4.28 25.70
C PRO A 9 41.17 5.56 26.50
N PRO A 10 42.24 5.63 27.32
CA PRO A 10 42.56 6.83 28.09
C PRO A 10 43.10 7.98 27.22
N ASP A 11 43.52 7.69 25.99
CA ASP A 11 44.08 8.67 25.06
C ASP A 11 42.99 9.63 24.51
N PRO A 12 43.11 10.95 24.77
CA PRO A 12 42.09 11.91 24.34
C PRO A 12 42.00 12.06 22.82
N ARG A 13 43.07 11.79 22.07
CA ARG A 13 43.02 11.81 20.60
C ARG A 13 42.14 10.68 20.07
N ARG A 14 42.34 9.47 20.57
CA ARG A 14 41.53 8.30 20.23
C ARG A 14 40.08 8.46 20.64
N LEU A 15 39.81 9.05 21.80
CA LEU A 15 38.43 9.36 22.23
C LEU A 15 37.71 10.31 21.27
N ARG A 16 38.37 11.37 20.79
CA ARG A 16 37.78 12.29 19.80
C ARG A 16 37.49 11.60 18.47
N ALA A 17 38.36 10.70 18.02
CA ALA A 17 38.13 9.92 16.81
C ALA A 17 36.93 8.97 16.95
N ILE A 18 36.79 8.33 18.12
CA ILE A 18 35.62 7.49 18.44
C ILE A 18 34.34 8.34 18.43
N LEU A 19 34.36 9.53 19.05
CA LEU A 19 33.20 10.42 19.04
C LEU A 19 32.80 10.83 17.61
N ALA A 20 33.74 11.27 16.78
CA ALA A 20 33.45 11.65 15.40
C ALA A 20 32.83 10.49 14.59
N TYR A 21 33.35 9.27 14.78
CA TYR A 21 32.77 8.07 14.17
C TYR A 21 31.34 7.81 14.67
N LEU A 22 31.10 7.91 15.98
CA LEU A 22 29.77 7.70 16.55
C LEU A 22 28.78 8.75 16.05
N ASP A 23 29.16 10.01 15.97
CA ASP A 23 28.34 11.09 15.43
C ASP A 23 27.97 10.83 13.96
N GLU A 24 28.94 10.40 13.15
CA GLU A 24 28.70 10.00 11.76
C GLU A 24 27.73 8.82 11.68
N ARG A 25 27.92 7.79 12.51
CA ARG A 25 27.03 6.61 12.54
C ARG A 25 25.62 6.97 13.00
N LEU A 26 25.48 7.87 13.97
CA LEU A 26 24.19 8.37 14.42
C LEU A 26 23.49 9.14 13.29
N ALA A 27 24.19 10.06 12.62
CA ALA A 27 23.66 10.80 11.48
C ALA A 27 23.23 9.86 10.33
N GLN A 28 24.03 8.84 10.00
CA GLN A 28 23.67 7.82 8.99
C GLN A 28 22.42 7.03 9.40
N SER A 29 22.27 6.73 10.70
CA SER A 29 21.11 6.01 11.22
C SER A 29 19.85 6.87 11.37
N GLU A 30 20.00 8.20 11.41
CA GLU A 30 18.90 9.14 11.59
C GLU A 30 17.88 9.03 10.46
N THR A 31 18.33 8.87 9.22
CA THR A 31 17.45 8.64 8.06
C THR A 31 16.54 7.43 8.26
N VAL A 32 17.09 6.32 8.77
CA VAL A 32 16.32 5.11 9.07
C VAL A 32 15.34 5.36 10.21
N ALA A 33 15.78 6.05 11.27
CA ALA A 33 14.91 6.41 12.38
C ALA A 33 13.74 7.31 11.97
N VAL A 34 14.00 8.31 11.11
CA VAL A 34 12.98 9.19 10.54
C VAL A 34 11.99 8.40 9.68
N TYR A 35 12.49 7.56 8.78
CA TYR A 35 11.64 6.71 7.94
C TYR A 35 10.71 5.82 8.79
N LEU A 36 11.25 5.14 9.80
CA LEU A 36 10.46 4.26 10.66
C LEU A 36 9.44 5.03 11.49
N ARG A 37 9.72 6.26 11.91
CA ARG A 37 8.74 7.13 12.59
C ARG A 37 7.59 7.49 11.66
N LEU A 38 7.87 7.90 10.42
CA LEU A 38 6.84 8.18 9.42
C LEU A 38 5.97 6.96 9.13
N GLN A 39 6.60 5.78 8.98
CA GLN A 39 5.87 4.52 8.79
C GLN A 39 4.98 4.20 9.99
N ARG A 40 5.49 4.37 11.23
CA ARG A 40 4.71 4.17 12.45
C ARG A 40 3.48 5.09 12.50
N GLU A 41 3.64 6.36 12.16
CA GLU A 41 2.52 7.31 12.11
C GLU A 41 1.48 6.92 11.07
N ALA A 42 1.91 6.51 9.88
CA ALA A 42 1.02 6.04 8.82
C ALA A 42 0.21 4.80 9.27
N VAL A 43 0.85 3.87 9.98
CA VAL A 43 0.19 2.68 10.55
C VAL A 43 -0.81 3.08 11.63
N LEU A 44 -0.44 3.96 12.56
CA LEU A 44 -1.35 4.46 13.60
C LEU A 44 -2.58 5.16 12.99
N ALA A 45 -2.38 5.98 11.96
CA ALA A 45 -3.48 6.62 11.24
C ALA A 45 -4.38 5.58 10.55
N ALA A 46 -3.82 4.49 10.02
CA ALA A 46 -4.59 3.39 9.44
C ALA A 46 -5.41 2.63 10.48
N LEU A 47 -4.82 2.33 11.64
CA LEU A 47 -5.51 1.71 12.77
C LEU A 47 -6.68 2.57 13.24
N ALA A 48 -6.47 3.87 13.44
CA ALA A 48 -7.53 4.79 13.85
C ALA A 48 -8.72 4.83 12.89
N ARG A 49 -8.49 4.67 11.57
CA ARG A 49 -9.57 4.60 10.57
C ARG A 49 -10.38 3.30 10.66
N THR A 50 -9.71 2.20 10.98
CA THR A 50 -10.33 0.87 11.11
C THR A 50 -11.09 0.75 12.43
N GLU A 51 -10.47 1.19 13.53
CA GLU A 51 -11.03 1.14 14.88
C GLU A 51 -12.11 2.20 15.10
N GLY A 52 -11.93 3.39 14.52
CA GLY A 52 -12.82 4.54 14.69
C GLY A 52 -14.14 4.49 13.93
N GLY A 53 -14.46 3.38 13.23
CA GLY A 53 -15.79 3.07 12.69
C GLY A 53 -16.61 4.27 12.22
N GLY A 54 -16.21 4.96 11.15
CA GLY A 54 -16.93 6.18 10.75
C GLY A 54 -16.58 6.71 9.38
N ARG A 55 -17.29 6.21 8.36
CA ARG A 55 -17.47 6.79 7.02
C ARG A 55 -17.25 8.32 7.02
N PRO A 56 -16.36 8.89 6.16
CA PRO A 56 -16.28 10.33 6.04
C PRO A 56 -17.67 10.83 5.67
N ALA A 57 -18.23 11.71 6.50
CA ALA A 57 -19.50 12.36 6.25
C ALA A 57 -19.39 13.02 4.87
N ARG A 58 -19.97 12.37 3.86
CA ARG A 58 -20.20 12.98 2.56
C ARG A 58 -21.02 14.22 2.84
N ARG A 59 -20.37 15.39 2.81
CA ARG A 59 -21.06 16.68 2.69
C ARG A 59 -21.91 16.57 1.42
N ARG A 60 -23.18 16.20 1.60
CA ARG A 60 -24.20 16.33 0.57
C ARG A 60 -24.30 17.82 0.31
N SER A 61 -23.73 18.27 -0.81
CA SER A 61 -24.06 19.56 -1.38
C SER A 61 -25.56 19.55 -1.67
N ARG A 62 -26.34 20.15 -0.77
CA ARG A 62 -27.69 20.58 -1.09
C ARG A 62 -27.56 21.73 -2.09
N ARG A 63 -27.67 21.41 -3.37
CA ARG A 63 -28.03 22.36 -4.44
C ARG A 63 -29.49 21.99 -4.74
N GLY A 64 -30.46 22.74 -4.22
CA GLY A 64 -31.18 23.78 -4.99
C GLY A 64 -31.84 23.10 -6.19
N GLY A 65 -33.13 22.75 -6.15
CA GLY A 65 -34.25 23.70 -6.12
C GLY A 65 -34.82 23.76 -7.54
N ASP A 66 -36.13 23.50 -7.66
CA ASP A 66 -37.00 23.69 -8.84
C ASP A 66 -37.11 22.53 -9.85
N GLY A 67 -38.33 21.96 -9.92
CA GLY A 67 -38.72 20.99 -10.94
C GLY A 67 -39.99 20.20 -10.58
N VAL A 68 -41.14 20.75 -10.93
CA VAL A 68 -42.49 20.15 -10.86
C VAL A 68 -42.60 18.94 -11.80
N GLY A 69 -43.29 17.87 -11.37
CA GLY A 69 -43.81 16.83 -12.28
C GLY A 69 -44.01 15.46 -11.62
N GLY A 70 -45.27 15.05 -11.44
CA GLY A 70 -45.64 13.70 -11.00
C GLY A 70 -45.52 12.65 -12.10
N GLY A 71 -45.52 11.38 -11.70
CA GLY A 71 -45.59 10.24 -12.62
C GLY A 71 -45.23 8.92 -11.93
N GLU A 72 -46.24 8.11 -11.64
CA GLU A 72 -46.15 6.71 -11.23
C GLU A 72 -45.60 5.84 -12.38
N SER A 73 -44.68 4.91 -12.09
CA SER A 73 -44.62 3.53 -12.64
C SER A 73 -43.26 2.88 -12.35
N GLY A 74 -43.30 1.58 -12.04
CA GLY A 74 -42.21 0.81 -11.45
C GLY A 74 -40.89 0.82 -12.24
N GLY A 75 -39.82 1.20 -11.54
CA GLY A 75 -38.46 0.83 -11.91
C GLY A 75 -38.08 -0.50 -11.24
N PRO A 76 -37.28 -1.36 -11.89
CA PRO A 76 -36.79 -2.58 -11.26
C PRO A 76 -36.00 -2.22 -9.99
N PRO A 77 -35.93 -3.09 -8.97
CA PRO A 77 -35.13 -2.81 -7.79
C PRO A 77 -33.70 -2.49 -8.25
N PRO A 78 -33.01 -1.50 -7.65
CA PRO A 78 -31.64 -1.22 -8.00
C PRO A 78 -30.86 -2.50 -7.74
N GLY A 79 -30.57 -3.19 -8.84
CA GLY A 79 -29.70 -4.35 -8.85
C GLY A 79 -28.47 -3.96 -8.08
N LEU A 80 -28.03 -4.88 -7.24
CA LEU A 80 -26.80 -4.84 -6.48
C LEU A 80 -25.63 -4.55 -7.44
N ALA A 81 -25.43 -3.29 -7.80
CA ALA A 81 -24.13 -2.69 -7.82
C ALA A 81 -23.72 -2.61 -6.35
N ALA A 82 -23.53 -3.79 -5.74
CA ALA A 82 -22.42 -3.95 -4.82
C ALA A 82 -21.27 -3.35 -5.60
N SER A 83 -20.89 -2.13 -5.21
CA SER A 83 -19.54 -1.65 -5.45
C SER A 83 -18.71 -2.80 -4.94
N ALA A 84 -18.27 -3.67 -5.87
CA ALA A 84 -17.56 -4.88 -5.53
C ALA A 84 -16.49 -4.42 -4.54
N PRO A 85 -16.33 -5.10 -3.38
CA PRO A 85 -15.31 -4.70 -2.41
C PRO A 85 -14.06 -4.47 -3.22
N ARG A 86 -13.55 -3.22 -3.20
CA ARG A 86 -12.48 -2.73 -4.08
C ARG A 86 -11.50 -3.87 -4.24
N SER A 87 -11.52 -4.49 -5.41
CA SER A 87 -11.02 -5.85 -5.54
C SER A 87 -9.55 -5.82 -5.13
N GLY A 88 -9.14 -6.71 -4.23
CA GLY A 88 -7.88 -6.61 -3.50
C GLY A 88 -6.63 -6.68 -4.38
N TYR A 89 -6.80 -6.89 -5.69
CA TYR A 89 -5.75 -7.09 -6.66
C TYR A 89 -5.94 -6.18 -7.88
N ALA A 90 -4.84 -5.94 -8.58
CA ALA A 90 -4.78 -5.14 -9.79
C ALA A 90 -3.84 -5.83 -10.77
N VAL A 91 -4.13 -5.75 -12.07
CA VAL A 91 -3.22 -6.19 -13.11
C VAL A 91 -2.77 -5.00 -13.93
N GLU A 92 -1.46 -4.92 -14.08
CA GLU A 92 -0.77 -4.00 -14.96
C GLU A 92 -0.52 -4.71 -16.29
N ARG A 93 -0.91 -4.08 -17.40
CA ARG A 93 -0.63 -4.56 -18.75
C ARG A 93 0.13 -3.49 -19.50
N LYS A 94 1.45 -3.65 -19.62
CA LYS A 94 2.26 -2.80 -20.49
C LYS A 94 1.93 -3.13 -21.94
N ARG A 95 1.49 -2.13 -22.68
CA ARG A 95 1.35 -2.23 -24.14
C ARG A 95 2.60 -1.64 -24.76
N THR A 96 3.48 -2.49 -25.29
CA THR A 96 4.63 -2.04 -26.07
C THR A 96 4.38 -2.24 -27.57
N PRO A 97 5.02 -1.46 -28.45
CA PRO A 97 4.89 -1.60 -29.91
C PRO A 97 5.36 -2.96 -30.46
N HIS A 98 6.06 -3.77 -29.65
CA HIS A 98 6.72 -5.01 -30.08
C HIS A 98 6.06 -6.30 -29.58
N GLY A 99 4.97 -6.26 -28.82
CA GLY A 99 4.26 -7.47 -28.41
C GLY A 99 3.43 -7.33 -27.13
N ARG A 100 2.75 -8.42 -26.75
CA ARG A 100 2.09 -8.54 -25.44
C ARG A 100 3.15 -8.90 -24.42
N GLU A 101 3.57 -7.93 -23.61
CA GLU A 101 4.38 -8.23 -22.41
C GLU A 101 3.53 -8.96 -21.37
N PRO A 102 4.18 -9.78 -20.51
CA PRO A 102 3.49 -10.48 -19.45
C PRO A 102 2.79 -9.47 -18.52
N ALA A 103 1.58 -9.82 -18.11
CA ALA A 103 0.76 -8.97 -17.27
C ALA A 103 1.25 -9.10 -15.82
N VAL A 104 1.67 -8.00 -15.21
CA VAL A 104 2.14 -8.02 -13.82
C VAL A 104 0.92 -7.90 -12.91
N VAL A 105 0.77 -8.86 -11.99
CA VAL A 105 -0.30 -8.88 -11.00
C VAL A 105 0.21 -8.23 -9.72
N HIS A 106 -0.58 -7.34 -9.16
CA HIS A 106 -0.30 -6.57 -7.95
C HIS A 106 -1.45 -6.72 -6.95
N ARG A 107 -1.21 -6.34 -5.69
CA ARG A 107 -2.29 -5.96 -4.77
C ARG A 107 -2.82 -4.58 -5.14
N ALA A 108 -4.10 -4.31 -4.92
CA ALA A 108 -4.79 -3.11 -5.36
C ALA A 108 -4.29 -1.80 -4.71
N LEU A 109 -3.50 -1.90 -3.63
CA LEU A 109 -2.87 -0.76 -2.96
C LEU A 109 -1.35 -0.69 -3.21
N CYS A 110 -0.82 -1.46 -4.17
CA CYS A 110 0.59 -1.41 -4.51
C CYS A 110 0.92 -0.05 -5.15
N THR A 111 1.92 0.64 -4.61
CA THR A 111 2.39 1.94 -5.13
C THR A 111 3.30 1.81 -6.34
N MET A 112 3.69 0.57 -6.70
CA MET A 112 4.57 0.26 -7.83
C MET A 112 3.80 -0.08 -9.11
N ILE A 113 2.50 0.22 -9.16
CA ILE A 113 1.68 0.00 -10.34
C ILE A 113 1.94 1.14 -11.32
N ASP A 114 2.41 0.83 -12.52
CA ASP A 114 2.56 1.80 -13.60
C ASP A 114 1.28 1.87 -14.45
N GLY A 115 0.92 3.09 -14.89
CA GLY A 115 -0.20 3.30 -15.83
C GLY A 115 -1.59 3.15 -15.20
N THR A 116 -2.55 2.67 -15.99
CA THR A 116 -3.95 2.50 -15.56
C THR A 116 -4.21 1.02 -15.22
N PRO A 117 -4.20 0.62 -13.94
CA PRO A 117 -4.44 -0.77 -13.57
C PRO A 117 -5.86 -1.20 -13.85
N ARG A 118 -6.02 -2.46 -14.26
CA ARG A 118 -7.32 -3.13 -14.23
C ARG A 118 -7.47 -3.86 -12.90
N HIS A 119 -8.47 -3.49 -12.13
CA HIS A 119 -8.77 -4.14 -10.85
C HIS A 119 -9.30 -5.56 -11.05
N LEU A 120 -8.72 -6.52 -10.31
CA LEU A 120 -9.05 -7.95 -10.34
C LEU A 120 -9.55 -8.44 -8.99
N ARG A 121 -10.50 -9.37 -9.01
CA ARG A 121 -10.89 -10.17 -7.85
C ARG A 121 -9.82 -11.23 -7.53
N ALA A 122 -9.89 -11.82 -6.34
CA ALA A 122 -8.92 -12.83 -5.89
C ALA A 122 -8.83 -14.03 -6.85
N ASP A 123 -9.97 -14.54 -7.34
CA ASP A 123 -9.97 -15.69 -8.27
C ASP A 123 -9.41 -15.31 -9.65
N GLU A 124 -9.66 -14.09 -10.12
CA GLU A 124 -9.11 -13.57 -11.37
C GLU A 124 -7.60 -13.34 -11.26
N ALA A 125 -7.13 -12.86 -10.10
CA ALA A 125 -5.71 -12.69 -9.81
C ALA A 125 -4.99 -14.05 -9.72
N ARG A 126 -5.63 -15.06 -9.12
CA ARG A 126 -5.10 -16.43 -9.06
C ARG A 126 -4.98 -17.03 -10.46
N ALA A 127 -6.02 -16.89 -11.28
CA ALA A 127 -6.00 -17.34 -12.67
C ALA A 127 -4.92 -16.62 -13.49
N ALA A 128 -4.75 -15.31 -13.30
CA ALA A 128 -3.71 -14.54 -13.96
C ALA A 128 -2.30 -14.99 -13.55
N LEU A 129 -2.07 -15.34 -12.28
CA LEU A 129 -0.77 -15.85 -11.81
C LEU A 129 -0.48 -17.30 -12.21
N THR A 130 -1.49 -18.04 -12.66
CA THR A 130 -1.33 -19.41 -13.17
C THR A 130 -1.11 -19.43 -14.70
N ASP A 131 -1.37 -18.31 -15.38
CA ASP A 131 -1.10 -18.13 -16.80
C ASP A 131 0.41 -17.95 -17.02
N PRO A 132 1.06 -18.62 -17.99
CA PRO A 132 2.48 -18.41 -18.29
C PRO A 132 2.85 -16.96 -18.63
N ASP A 133 1.88 -16.15 -19.06
CA ASP A 133 2.07 -14.73 -19.36
C ASP A 133 1.78 -13.82 -18.15
N GLY A 134 1.62 -14.37 -16.94
CA GLY A 134 1.29 -13.61 -15.73
C GLY A 134 2.38 -13.65 -14.68
N GLU A 135 2.93 -12.48 -14.33
CA GLU A 135 4.01 -12.39 -13.34
C GLU A 135 3.53 -11.75 -12.03
N PRO A 136 3.89 -12.29 -10.86
CA PRO A 136 3.62 -11.62 -9.60
C PRO A 136 4.56 -10.43 -9.41
N CYS A 137 4.01 -9.31 -8.97
CA CYS A 137 4.81 -8.17 -8.54
C CYS A 137 5.76 -8.57 -7.39
N PRO A 138 7.08 -8.38 -7.53
CA PRO A 138 8.05 -8.82 -6.53
C PRO A 138 7.94 -8.03 -5.21
N PHE A 139 7.34 -6.84 -5.24
CA PHE A 139 7.24 -5.96 -4.08
C PHE A 139 6.04 -6.29 -3.19
N CYS A 140 4.88 -6.58 -3.78
CA CYS A 140 3.66 -6.82 -3.02
C CYS A 140 3.29 -8.31 -2.91
N ARG A 141 4.06 -9.21 -3.53
CA ARG A 141 3.94 -10.68 -3.45
C ARG A 141 2.47 -11.14 -3.33
N PRO A 142 1.66 -10.88 -4.38
CA PRO A 142 0.25 -11.28 -4.37
C PRO A 142 0.09 -12.80 -4.46
N ASP A 143 1.08 -13.49 -5.02
CA ASP A 143 1.22 -14.94 -5.12
C ASP A 143 1.19 -15.64 -3.75
N THR A 144 1.97 -15.15 -2.79
CA THR A 144 2.06 -15.74 -1.45
C THR A 144 0.76 -15.59 -0.65
N GLU A 145 -0.02 -14.53 -0.87
CA GLU A 145 -1.34 -14.39 -0.24
C GLU A 145 -2.41 -15.23 -0.92
N LEU A 146 -2.31 -15.41 -2.24
CA LEU A 146 -3.25 -16.20 -3.03
C LEU A 146 -2.94 -17.70 -3.03
N GLY A 147 -1.79 -18.08 -2.45
CA GLY A 147 -1.31 -19.47 -2.36
C GLY A 147 -0.85 -20.05 -3.68
N THR A 148 -0.37 -19.22 -4.61
CA THR A 148 0.10 -19.64 -5.95
C THR A 148 1.61 -19.73 -6.07
N ASP A 149 2.35 -19.51 -4.98
CA ASP A 149 3.81 -19.57 -4.91
C ASP A 149 4.35 -20.99 -4.66
N LEU A 150 3.47 -22.00 -4.62
CA LEU A 150 3.79 -23.41 -4.36
C LEU A 150 3.78 -24.31 -5.61
N ALA A 151 3.94 -23.74 -6.81
CA ALA A 151 3.98 -24.48 -8.08
C ALA A 151 5.41 -24.61 -8.62
#